data_AF-A0A819KKM1-F1
#
_entry.id   AF-A0A819KKM1-F1
#
_cell.length_a   1.000
_cell.length_b   1.000
_cell.length_c   1.000
_cell.angle_alpha   90.00
_cell.angle_beta   90.00
_cell.angle_gamma   90.00
#
_symmetry.space_group_name_H-M   'P 1'
#
loop_
_entity.id
_entity.type
_entity.pdbx_description
1 polymer ?
#
loop_
_entity_poly.entity_id
_entity_poly.type
_entity_poly.pdbx_seq_one_letter_code
_entity_poly.pdbx_strand_id
1 'polypeptide(L)'
;MKRFRIDTIIVHSILIILITFINYGKSTSVHADTDDFFTVNITMTNMITTKEDEYAYVQYKLPDEELWIVGYSPLTEMNTVHHMLTYACASPGSDKAFWIGAGSCRGENTLIHGWARNAPPLTLPKDVGFAVGRNTPYKYIVANLHYLAIVAGDNSGNQITLSRKPRKYRAGVMLGATGSIQLPPKTHTIRTPFSCLYNGPPISIFAIRVHAHDWARVNSLYRVRNGNISQIVKSNPQWAQSFYPLPSSVQIEKGDFFVGQCVYDNDDDRTISAGSTHHDEMCNVYAMYSYEPSATPTGTPPISGCWGDAVTAMSRLMPPDSVIAPASPADIGGTNNDKILTKHIVEASNGNVYKSVHHWPNVQSLPKELGQVGGIALNNANDELVVFHRGSRKWES
;
A
#
# COMPACT_ATOMS: atom_id res chain seq x y z
N MET A 1 38.19 -58.64 14.23
CA MET A 1 38.52 -59.09 12.86
C MET A 1 37.59 -58.30 11.94
N LYS A 2 37.94 -57.29 11.14
CA LYS A 2 39.16 -56.90 10.40
C LYS A 2 39.85 -55.63 10.96
N ARG A 3 41.16 -55.56 10.72
CA ARG A 3 42.17 -54.53 11.06
C ARG A 3 42.48 -53.67 9.83
N PHE A 4 43.03 -52.47 10.04
CA PHE A 4 44.30 -51.90 9.49
C PHE A 4 44.33 -50.40 9.87
N ARG A 5 45.41 -49.70 10.22
CA ARG A 5 46.73 -49.95 10.84
C ARG A 5 47.26 -48.54 11.12
N ILE A 6 47.75 -48.28 12.33
CA ILE A 6 48.46 -47.05 12.70
C ILE A 6 49.94 -47.44 12.73
N ASP A 7 50.78 -46.71 12.01
CA ASP A 7 52.23 -46.70 12.22
C ASP A 7 52.61 -45.20 12.41
N THR A 8 52.73 -44.75 13.67
CA THR A 8 53.97 -44.50 14.43
C THR A 8 54.54 -43.09 14.21
N ILE A 9 54.50 -42.30 15.30
CA ILE A 9 55.07 -40.95 15.47
C ILE A 9 56.50 -41.09 16.05
N ILE A 10 57.25 -39.98 16.00
CA ILE A 10 58.45 -39.58 16.79
C ILE A 10 59.77 -40.06 16.10
N VAL A 11 60.80 -39.25 15.78
CA VAL A 11 61.57 -38.27 16.60
C VAL A 11 62.46 -37.35 15.72
N HIS A 12 62.26 -36.03 15.90
CA HIS A 12 63.21 -34.89 15.93
C HIS A 12 64.06 -34.49 14.71
N SER A 13 63.87 -33.25 14.27
CA SER A 13 64.89 -32.19 14.39
C SER A 13 64.23 -30.81 14.37
N ILE A 14 64.26 -30.12 15.51
CA ILE A 14 63.94 -28.70 15.67
C ILE A 14 65.25 -27.94 15.47
N LEU A 15 65.29 -27.01 14.50
CA LEU A 15 66.20 -25.87 14.61
C LEU A 15 65.52 -24.59 14.12
N ILE A 16 65.50 -23.66 15.06
CA ILE A 16 64.95 -22.30 15.06
C ILE A 16 65.62 -21.44 13.97
N ILE A 17 64.83 -20.76 13.14
CA ILE A 17 65.25 -19.50 12.50
C ILE A 17 64.14 -18.47 12.65
N LEU A 18 64.40 -17.51 13.53
CA LEU A 18 63.68 -16.26 13.68
C LEU A 18 64.11 -15.33 12.52
N ILE A 19 63.25 -15.10 11.53
CA ILE A 19 63.38 -13.94 10.64
C ILE A 19 62.02 -13.28 10.50
N THR A 20 61.96 -12.08 11.07
CA THR A 20 61.01 -11.00 10.85
C THR A 20 60.67 -10.84 9.37
N PHE A 21 59.44 -11.16 8.98
CA PHE A 21 58.82 -10.59 7.78
C PHE A 21 57.58 -9.79 8.18
N ILE A 22 57.72 -8.50 7.91
CA ILE A 22 56.75 -7.43 8.00
C ILE A 22 55.42 -7.89 7.37
N ASN A 23 54.36 -7.83 8.17
CA ASN A 23 52.97 -8.02 7.72
C ASN A 23 52.63 -6.96 6.64
N TYR A 24 52.74 -7.33 5.37
CA TYR A 24 51.93 -6.74 4.31
C TYR A 24 50.57 -7.46 4.27
N GLY A 25 49.88 -7.46 5.41
CA GLY A 25 48.45 -7.71 5.43
C GLY A 25 47.77 -6.47 4.87
N LYS A 26 47.47 -6.44 3.57
CA LYS A 26 46.44 -5.55 3.05
C LYS A 26 45.15 -5.92 3.79
N SER A 27 44.89 -5.22 4.88
CA SER A 27 43.55 -5.06 5.43
C SER A 27 42.73 -4.44 4.31
N THR A 28 42.09 -5.30 3.52
CA THR A 28 40.95 -4.89 2.73
C THR A 28 39.87 -4.65 3.77
N SER A 29 39.79 -3.39 4.21
CA SER A 29 38.59 -2.90 4.84
C SER A 29 37.46 -3.13 3.82
N VAL A 30 36.73 -4.22 4.01
CA VAL A 30 35.35 -4.29 3.53
C VAL A 30 34.67 -3.15 4.27
N HIS A 31 34.60 -1.96 3.65
CA HIS A 31 33.62 -0.98 4.04
C HIS A 31 32.29 -1.70 3.89
N ALA A 32 31.74 -2.15 5.02
CA ALA A 32 30.34 -2.47 5.10
C ALA A 32 29.64 -1.19 4.66
N ASP A 33 29.15 -1.21 3.43
CA ASP A 33 28.34 -0.17 2.81
C ASP A 33 26.98 -0.21 3.53
N THR A 34 26.98 0.19 4.80
CA THR A 34 25.81 0.23 5.65
C THR A 34 24.95 1.36 5.13
N ASP A 35 23.82 1.00 4.53
CA ASP A 35 22.81 1.97 4.17
C ASP A 35 22.46 2.84 5.39
N ASP A 36 22.63 4.15 5.26
CA ASP A 36 22.22 5.12 6.28
C ASP A 36 20.70 5.30 6.20
N PHE A 37 19.98 4.36 6.81
CA PHE A 37 18.53 4.40 6.96
C PHE A 37 18.14 5.12 8.25
N PHE A 38 17.08 5.92 8.18
CA PHE A 38 16.42 6.49 9.35
C PHE A 38 14.92 6.58 9.12
N THR A 39 14.16 6.71 10.21
CA THR A 39 12.70 6.79 10.14
C THR A 39 12.20 8.14 10.60
N VAL A 40 11.15 8.64 9.95
CA VAL A 40 10.40 9.82 10.41
C VAL A 40 8.96 9.43 10.66
N ASN A 41 8.41 9.84 11.81
CA ASN A 41 7.00 9.64 12.12
C ASN A 41 6.23 10.90 11.71
N ILE A 42 5.20 10.71 10.91
CA ILE A 42 4.27 11.74 10.45
C ILE A 42 2.92 11.40 11.06
N THR A 43 2.72 11.87 12.28
CA THR A 43 1.59 11.52 13.14
C THR A 43 0.84 12.75 13.56
N MET A 44 -0.47 12.60 13.73
CA MET A 44 -1.28 13.59 14.42
C MET A 44 -0.78 13.83 15.85
N THR A 45 -1.15 14.98 16.40
CA THR A 45 -0.87 15.32 17.80
C THR A 45 -2.18 15.65 18.50
N ASN A 46 -2.70 14.71 19.29
CA ASN A 46 -3.93 14.84 20.05
C ASN A 46 -5.13 15.30 19.20
N MET A 47 -5.35 14.61 18.08
CA MET A 47 -6.40 14.92 17.13
C MET A 47 -7.79 14.74 17.74
N ILE A 48 -8.64 15.75 17.55
CA ILE A 48 -10.04 15.73 17.95
C ILE A 48 -10.88 16.04 16.71
N THR A 49 -11.71 15.10 16.28
CA THR A 49 -12.70 15.36 15.23
C THR A 49 -14.00 15.85 15.86
N THR A 50 -14.76 16.64 15.12
CA THR A 50 -16.01 17.27 15.61
C THR A 50 -17.26 16.67 14.98
N LYS A 51 -17.07 15.85 13.94
CA LYS A 51 -18.13 15.15 13.22
C LYS A 51 -17.60 13.81 12.72
N GLU A 52 -18.53 12.93 12.39
CA GLU A 52 -18.24 11.71 11.63
C GLU A 52 -17.80 12.06 10.20
N ASP A 53 -17.11 11.12 9.54
CA ASP A 53 -16.64 11.25 8.16
C ASP A 53 -15.74 12.49 7.94
N GLU A 54 -14.72 12.64 8.79
CA GLU A 54 -13.85 13.81 8.83
C GLU A 54 -12.44 13.50 8.33
N TYR A 55 -11.94 14.37 7.45
CA TYR A 55 -10.59 14.29 6.90
C TYR A 55 -9.67 15.26 7.63
N ALA A 56 -8.60 14.71 8.19
CA ALA A 56 -7.53 15.47 8.80
C ALA A 56 -6.21 15.28 8.04
N TYR A 57 -5.33 16.25 8.15
CA TYR A 57 -4.05 16.29 7.46
C TYR A 57 -2.95 16.65 8.42
N VAL A 58 -1.80 16.00 8.31
CA VAL A 58 -0.57 16.33 9.04
C VAL A 58 0.56 16.50 8.04
N GLN A 59 1.42 17.48 8.27
CA GLN A 59 2.59 17.74 7.43
C GLN A 59 3.91 17.51 8.14
N TYR A 60 4.92 17.17 7.35
CA TYR A 60 6.32 17.08 7.74
C TYR A 60 7.18 17.83 6.73
N LYS A 61 7.93 18.83 7.17
CA LYS A 61 8.90 19.55 6.34
C LYS A 61 10.17 18.72 6.25
N LEU A 62 10.58 18.37 5.02
CA LEU A 62 11.83 17.65 4.81
C LEU A 62 13.03 18.57 5.09
N PRO A 63 14.13 18.03 5.64
CA PRO A 63 15.38 18.77 5.72
C PRO A 63 15.90 19.09 4.30
N ASP A 64 16.75 20.12 4.19
CA ASP A 64 17.34 20.53 2.90
C ASP A 64 18.51 19.61 2.48
N GLU A 65 18.23 18.32 2.41
CA GLU A 65 19.09 17.25 1.93
C GLU A 65 18.36 16.42 0.88
N GLU A 66 19.11 15.74 0.01
CA GLU A 66 18.52 14.80 -0.95
C GLU A 66 18.27 13.49 -0.23
N LEU A 67 17.02 13.03 -0.23
CA LEU A 67 16.57 11.86 0.51
C LEU A 67 15.78 10.92 -0.38
N TRP A 68 15.76 9.65 0.02
CA TRP A 68 15.08 8.59 -0.70
C TRP A 68 14.13 7.86 0.22
N ILE A 69 12.83 7.93 -0.05
CA ILE A 69 11.84 7.12 0.66
C ILE A 69 11.89 5.71 0.11
N VAL A 70 12.05 4.73 1.01
CA VAL A 70 12.21 3.30 0.66
C VAL A 70 11.17 2.40 1.32
N GLY A 71 10.38 2.92 2.26
CA GLY A 71 9.32 2.14 2.88
C GLY A 71 8.39 2.95 3.78
N TYR A 72 7.26 2.34 4.13
CA TYR A 72 6.17 2.91 4.90
C TYR A 72 5.66 1.88 5.90
N SER A 73 5.42 2.31 7.13
CA SER A 73 4.77 1.51 8.16
C SER A 73 3.63 2.31 8.78
N PRO A 74 2.38 1.81 8.76
CA PRO A 74 1.27 2.49 9.41
C PRO A 74 1.48 2.51 10.92
N LEU A 75 1.25 3.67 11.54
CA LEU A 75 1.20 3.85 13.00
C LEU A 75 -0.25 4.14 13.39
N THR A 76 -1.15 3.22 13.02
CA THR A 76 -2.58 3.35 13.24
C THR A 76 -3.28 2.00 13.08
N GLU A 77 -4.52 1.91 13.56
CA GLU A 77 -5.39 0.76 13.43
C GLU A 77 -6.74 1.17 12.84
N MET A 78 -7.38 0.23 12.14
CA MET A 78 -8.66 0.44 11.46
C MET A 78 -9.83 0.84 12.36
N ASN A 79 -9.76 0.56 13.67
CA ASN A 79 -10.77 0.98 14.63
C ASN A 79 -10.81 2.51 14.81
N THR A 80 -9.78 3.23 14.35
CA THR A 80 -9.59 4.66 14.56
C THR A 80 -9.54 5.41 13.23
N VAL A 81 -8.66 5.00 12.32
CA VAL A 81 -8.51 5.60 10.98
C VAL A 81 -9.01 4.62 9.93
N HIS A 82 -9.97 5.04 9.12
CA HIS A 82 -10.56 4.19 8.08
C HIS A 82 -9.64 4.00 6.88
N HIS A 83 -8.94 5.06 6.47
CA HIS A 83 -7.83 4.97 5.52
C HIS A 83 -6.91 6.18 5.65
N MET A 84 -5.72 6.04 5.07
CA MET A 84 -4.71 7.10 5.05
C MET A 84 -4.01 7.15 3.70
N LEU A 85 -3.85 8.35 3.15
CA LEU A 85 -3.08 8.61 1.93
C LEU A 85 -1.91 9.51 2.27
N THR A 86 -0.74 9.27 1.70
CA THR A 86 0.45 10.09 1.95
C THR A 86 1.03 10.58 0.64
N TYR A 87 1.33 11.87 0.61
CA TYR A 87 1.77 12.61 -0.56
C TYR A 87 3.14 13.23 -0.30
N ALA A 88 3.99 13.23 -1.32
CA ALA A 88 5.13 14.14 -1.38
C ALA A 88 4.63 15.42 -2.07
N CYS A 89 4.79 16.58 -1.42
CA CYS A 89 4.25 17.86 -1.88
C CYS A 89 5.36 18.91 -2.05
N ALA A 90 5.18 19.82 -2.99
CA ALA A 90 5.97 21.06 -3.05
C ALA A 90 5.66 22.00 -1.89
N SER A 91 4.38 22.12 -1.53
CA SER A 91 3.93 22.85 -0.34
C SER A 91 2.69 22.16 0.24
N PRO A 92 2.48 22.22 1.57
CA PRO A 92 1.29 21.67 2.21
C PRO A 92 0.03 22.44 1.80
N GLY A 93 -1.14 21.82 1.96
CA GLY A 93 -2.45 22.48 1.77
C GLY A 93 -2.71 23.63 2.76
N SER A 94 -2.11 23.56 3.95
CA SER A 94 -2.17 24.58 5.01
C SER A 94 -0.80 24.84 5.61
N ASP A 95 -0.59 26.03 6.19
CA ASP A 95 0.64 26.35 6.92
C ASP A 95 0.63 25.81 8.36
N LYS A 96 -0.52 25.28 8.82
CA LYS A 96 -0.64 24.63 10.13
C LYS A 96 0.08 23.28 10.14
N ALA A 97 0.61 22.88 11.30
CA ALA A 97 1.25 21.57 11.45
C ALA A 97 0.30 20.40 11.13
N PHE A 98 -0.97 20.55 11.49
CA PHE A 98 -2.07 19.70 11.07
C PHE A 98 -3.36 20.53 10.92
N TRP A 99 -4.31 20.04 10.12
CA TRP A 99 -5.60 20.71 9.91
C TRP A 99 -6.71 19.72 9.56
N ILE A 100 -7.95 20.11 9.85
CA ILE A 100 -9.16 19.50 9.31
C ILE A 100 -9.57 20.28 8.06
N GLY A 101 -10.02 19.58 7.02
CA GLY A 101 -10.65 20.25 5.88
C GLY A 101 -10.37 19.54 4.56
N ALA A 102 -9.92 20.29 3.57
CA ALA A 102 -9.64 19.79 2.24
C ALA A 102 -8.27 20.27 1.73
N GLY A 103 -7.71 19.49 0.81
CA GLY A 103 -6.50 19.82 0.06
C GLY A 103 -5.21 19.35 0.76
N SER A 104 -4.58 18.31 0.22
CA SER A 104 -3.32 17.78 0.77
C SER A 104 -2.13 18.69 0.48
N CYS A 105 -2.01 19.19 -0.75
CA CYS A 105 -0.84 19.92 -1.24
C CYS A 105 -1.25 21.17 -2.03
N ARG A 106 -0.34 22.16 -2.09
CA ARG A 106 -0.34 23.24 -3.07
C ARG A 106 0.82 23.03 -4.05
N GLY A 107 0.54 23.13 -5.35
CA GLY A 107 1.54 22.90 -6.40
C GLY A 107 1.81 21.42 -6.67
N GLU A 108 3.02 21.13 -7.18
CA GLU A 108 3.43 19.77 -7.57
C GLU A 108 3.33 18.79 -6.40
N ASN A 109 2.77 17.61 -6.66
CA ASN A 109 2.65 16.55 -5.67
C ASN A 109 2.57 15.18 -6.33
N THR A 110 2.82 14.14 -5.54
CA THR A 110 2.60 12.74 -5.94
C THR A 110 2.11 11.93 -4.75
N LEU A 111 1.16 11.02 -5.00
CA LEU A 111 0.78 9.99 -4.04
C LEU A 111 1.96 9.03 -3.89
N ILE A 112 2.45 8.84 -2.66
CA ILE A 112 3.60 7.98 -2.37
C ILE A 112 3.22 6.75 -1.55
N HIS A 113 2.11 6.80 -0.83
CA HIS A 113 1.61 5.66 -0.05
C HIS A 113 0.09 5.75 0.17
N GLY A 114 -0.56 4.59 0.28
CA GLY A 114 -1.98 4.48 0.62
C GLY A 114 -2.23 3.26 1.49
N TRP A 115 -2.91 3.46 2.61
CA TRP A 115 -3.18 2.46 3.64
C TRP A 115 -4.68 2.38 3.92
N ALA A 116 -5.23 1.16 3.98
CA ALA A 116 -6.59 0.87 4.39
C ALA A 116 -6.68 -0.56 4.93
N ARG A 117 -7.72 -0.88 5.70
CA ARG A 117 -8.06 -2.21 6.25
C ARG A 117 -6.87 -2.96 6.88
N ASN A 118 -6.03 -2.27 7.67
CA ASN A 118 -4.84 -2.87 8.29
C ASN A 118 -3.87 -3.51 7.28
N ALA A 119 -3.75 -2.92 6.08
CA ALA A 119 -2.76 -3.34 5.10
C ALA A 119 -1.35 -3.37 5.73
N PRO A 120 -0.53 -4.37 5.38
CA PRO A 120 0.82 -4.50 5.93
C PRO A 120 1.71 -3.32 5.52
N PRO A 121 2.85 -3.13 6.21
CA PRO A 121 3.88 -2.18 5.77
C PRO A 121 4.27 -2.41 4.30
N LEU A 122 4.55 -1.31 3.60
CA LEU A 122 5.02 -1.34 2.21
C LEU A 122 6.52 -1.08 2.18
N THR A 123 7.29 -2.05 1.69
CA THR A 123 8.71 -1.88 1.36
C THR A 123 8.86 -1.78 -0.15
N LEU A 124 9.55 -0.75 -0.63
CA LEU A 124 9.84 -0.62 -2.05
C LEU A 124 10.87 -1.66 -2.50
N PRO A 125 10.88 -2.06 -3.78
CA PRO A 125 11.87 -3.01 -4.28
C PRO A 125 13.29 -2.52 -4.01
N LYS A 126 14.22 -3.48 -3.95
CA LYS A 126 15.65 -3.17 -3.79
C LYS A 126 16.10 -2.15 -4.84
N ASP A 127 16.89 -1.17 -4.40
CA ASP A 127 17.44 -0.09 -5.24
C ASP A 127 16.39 0.84 -5.90
N VAL A 128 15.15 0.84 -5.40
CA VAL A 128 14.07 1.76 -5.80
C VAL A 128 13.72 2.68 -4.64
N GLY A 129 13.48 3.97 -4.92
CA GLY A 129 12.94 4.89 -3.92
C GLY A 129 12.36 6.17 -4.52
N PHE A 130 11.47 6.84 -3.77
CA PHE A 130 11.02 8.18 -4.14
C PHE A 130 12.08 9.20 -3.73
N ALA A 131 12.64 9.92 -4.70
CA ALA A 131 13.54 11.04 -4.41
C ALA A 131 12.73 12.24 -3.88
N VAL A 132 13.12 12.77 -2.73
CA VAL A 132 12.50 13.91 -2.06
C VAL A 132 13.55 14.84 -1.47
N GLY A 133 13.14 16.05 -1.05
CA GLY A 133 14.04 17.03 -0.45
C GLY A 133 14.79 17.84 -1.51
N ARG A 134 16.07 18.12 -1.27
CA ARG A 134 16.93 18.93 -2.15
C ARG A 134 16.93 18.38 -3.58
N ASN A 135 17.01 19.26 -4.58
CA ASN A 135 16.97 18.93 -6.03
C ASN A 135 15.67 18.26 -6.53
N THR A 136 14.63 18.17 -5.70
CA THR A 136 13.29 17.73 -6.11
C THR A 136 12.27 18.83 -5.84
N PRO A 137 11.11 18.82 -6.53
CA PRO A 137 10.01 19.72 -6.18
C PRO A 137 9.41 19.39 -4.81
N TYR A 138 9.61 18.17 -4.27
CA TYR A 138 8.94 17.69 -3.08
C TYR A 138 9.68 18.09 -1.80
N LYS A 139 9.20 19.14 -1.11
CA LYS A 139 9.79 19.68 0.12
C LYS A 139 9.05 19.28 1.40
N TYR A 140 7.87 18.70 1.24
CA TYR A 140 7.00 18.29 2.33
C TYR A 140 6.48 16.89 2.09
N ILE A 141 6.18 16.20 3.18
CA ILE A 141 5.33 15.03 3.17
C ILE A 141 4.03 15.39 3.88
N VAL A 142 2.89 15.08 3.29
CA VAL A 142 1.57 15.30 3.88
C VAL A 142 0.81 13.99 3.93
N ALA A 143 0.37 13.59 5.12
CA ALA A 143 -0.53 12.46 5.30
C ALA A 143 -1.96 12.97 5.53
N ASN A 144 -2.90 12.41 4.78
CA ASN A 144 -4.33 12.61 4.92
C ASN A 144 -4.93 11.37 5.59
N LEU A 145 -5.55 11.56 6.75
CA LEU A 145 -6.20 10.53 7.54
C LEU A 145 -7.70 10.75 7.49
N HIS A 146 -8.43 9.68 7.19
CA HIS A 146 -9.87 9.68 7.17
C HIS A 146 -10.42 8.98 8.42
N TYR A 147 -11.17 9.72 9.24
CA TYR A 147 -11.83 9.23 10.43
C TYR A 147 -13.34 9.09 10.17
N LEU A 148 -13.86 7.86 10.26
CA LEU A 148 -15.30 7.65 10.19
C LEU A 148 -16.00 8.04 11.49
N ALA A 149 -15.39 7.73 12.63
CA ALA A 149 -15.93 8.03 13.95
C ALA A 149 -15.31 9.30 14.56
N ILE A 150 -16.02 9.89 15.51
CA ILE A 150 -15.48 10.98 16.33
C ILE A 150 -14.35 10.44 17.21
N VAL A 151 -13.19 11.07 17.16
CA VAL A 151 -12.01 10.77 18.00
C VAL A 151 -11.77 11.92 18.96
N ALA A 152 -11.39 11.60 20.20
CA ALA A 152 -11.15 12.56 21.26
C ALA A 152 -9.71 12.47 21.79
N GLY A 153 -8.73 12.57 20.88
CA GLY A 153 -7.31 12.48 21.19
C GLY A 153 -6.62 11.31 20.48
N ASP A 154 -6.40 11.45 19.18
CA ASP A 154 -5.69 10.47 18.36
C ASP A 154 -4.29 10.96 17.92
N ASN A 155 -3.34 10.03 17.79
CA ASN A 155 -1.97 10.29 17.33
C ASN A 155 -1.60 9.39 16.14
N SER A 156 -2.60 8.94 15.37
CA SER A 156 -2.38 8.07 14.23
C SER A 156 -1.55 8.75 13.15
N GLY A 157 -0.87 7.94 12.34
CA GLY A 157 -0.12 8.43 11.20
C GLY A 157 0.70 7.35 10.51
N ASN A 158 1.79 7.76 9.87
CA ASN A 158 2.72 6.88 9.16
C ASN A 158 4.14 7.08 9.67
N GLN A 159 4.87 5.98 9.82
CA GLN A 159 6.33 5.97 9.86
C GLN A 159 6.86 5.79 8.44
N ILE A 160 7.79 6.66 8.04
CA ILE A 160 8.43 6.61 6.72
C ILE A 160 9.89 6.28 6.89
N THR A 161 10.36 5.27 6.17
CA THR A 161 11.77 4.89 6.11
C THR A 161 12.46 5.65 4.99
N LEU A 162 13.47 6.43 5.35
CA LEU A 162 14.28 7.27 4.48
C LEU A 162 15.71 6.77 4.41
N SER A 163 16.40 7.09 3.33
CA SER A 163 17.83 6.88 3.19
C SER A 163 18.51 8.12 2.59
N ARG A 164 19.74 8.40 3.07
CA ARG A 164 20.64 9.37 2.43
C ARG A 164 21.38 8.80 1.24
N LYS A 165 21.44 7.47 1.12
CA LYS A 165 22.11 6.80 -0.01
C LYS A 165 21.21 6.86 -1.26
N PRO A 166 21.72 7.39 -2.38
CA PRO A 166 21.00 7.40 -3.64
C PRO A 166 20.59 5.99 -4.09
N ARG A 167 19.40 5.88 -4.67
CA ARG A 167 18.92 4.63 -5.26
C ARG A 167 19.19 4.60 -6.76
N LYS A 168 19.39 3.40 -7.30
CA LYS A 168 19.63 3.20 -8.74
C LYS A 168 18.41 3.65 -9.56
N TYR A 169 17.21 3.37 -9.06
CA TYR A 169 15.96 3.68 -9.72
C TYR A 169 15.12 4.64 -8.88
N ARG A 170 14.52 5.63 -9.54
CA ARG A 170 13.49 6.49 -8.94
C ARG A 170 12.13 5.82 -9.06
N ALA A 171 11.33 5.95 -8.02
CA ALA A 171 9.92 5.58 -8.03
C ALA A 171 9.08 6.76 -8.55
N GLY A 172 8.02 6.43 -9.31
CA GLY A 172 6.97 7.33 -9.73
C GLY A 172 5.61 6.66 -9.62
N VAL A 173 4.55 7.46 -9.69
CA VAL A 173 3.16 6.95 -9.74
C VAL A 173 2.46 7.56 -10.95
N MET A 174 1.86 6.71 -11.77
CA MET A 174 0.96 7.10 -12.84
C MET A 174 -0.47 6.88 -12.39
N LEU A 175 -1.33 7.88 -12.56
CA LEU A 175 -2.77 7.76 -12.37
C LEU A 175 -3.48 7.56 -13.71
N GLY A 176 -4.01 6.37 -13.94
CA GLY A 176 -4.99 6.10 -14.97
C GLY A 176 -6.39 6.47 -14.48
N ALA A 177 -7.08 7.38 -15.18
CA ALA A 177 -8.41 7.81 -14.78
C ALA A 177 -9.26 8.35 -15.92
N THR A 178 -10.57 8.38 -15.71
CA THR A 178 -11.54 9.04 -16.61
C THR A 178 -12.59 9.80 -15.80
N GLY A 179 -12.91 11.01 -16.24
CA GLY A 179 -14.03 11.80 -15.72
C GLY A 179 -15.33 11.61 -16.49
N SER A 180 -15.30 10.88 -17.61
CA SER A 180 -16.47 10.61 -18.44
C SER A 180 -17.29 9.45 -17.88
N ILE A 181 -17.75 9.60 -16.64
CA ILE A 181 -18.57 8.62 -15.93
C ILE A 181 -20.02 9.09 -15.96
N GLN A 182 -20.88 8.23 -16.52
CA GLN A 182 -22.32 8.37 -16.48
C GLN A 182 -22.89 6.97 -16.27
N LEU A 183 -23.48 6.74 -15.09
CA LEU A 183 -24.05 5.45 -14.72
C LEU A 183 -25.58 5.57 -14.73
N PRO A 184 -26.28 5.15 -15.79
CA PRO A 184 -27.74 5.25 -15.84
C PRO A 184 -28.40 4.44 -14.73
N PRO A 185 -29.62 4.81 -14.27
CA PRO A 185 -30.37 4.04 -13.29
C PRO A 185 -30.56 2.59 -13.72
N LYS A 186 -30.62 1.67 -12.75
CA LYS A 186 -30.93 0.23 -12.95
C LYS A 186 -30.14 -0.44 -14.07
N THR A 187 -28.88 -0.05 -14.23
CA THR A 187 -28.02 -0.53 -15.33
C THR A 187 -26.76 -1.17 -14.77
N HIS A 188 -26.46 -2.38 -15.23
CA HIS A 188 -25.30 -3.17 -14.80
C HIS A 188 -24.23 -3.23 -15.88
N THR A 189 -22.99 -3.55 -15.48
CA THR A 189 -21.86 -3.71 -16.40
C THR A 189 -21.59 -2.47 -17.26
N ILE A 190 -21.68 -1.30 -16.64
CA ILE A 190 -21.37 -0.02 -17.29
C ILE A 190 -19.85 0.12 -17.34
N ARG A 191 -19.30 0.32 -18.54
CA ARG A 191 -17.85 0.36 -18.79
C ARG A 191 -17.41 1.80 -19.02
N THR A 192 -16.42 2.27 -18.25
CA THR A 192 -15.76 3.56 -18.50
C THR A 192 -14.26 3.32 -18.79
N PRO A 193 -13.84 3.38 -20.07
CA PRO A 193 -12.44 3.16 -20.42
C PRO A 193 -11.60 4.41 -20.24
N PHE A 194 -10.29 4.19 -20.10
CA PHE A 194 -9.26 5.19 -20.35
C PHE A 194 -8.11 4.55 -21.12
N SER A 195 -7.43 5.33 -21.95
CA SER A 195 -6.29 4.86 -22.72
C SER A 195 -5.36 5.99 -23.12
N CYS A 196 -4.06 5.71 -23.19
CA CYS A 196 -3.05 6.66 -23.63
C CYS A 196 -1.82 5.95 -24.18
N LEU A 197 -1.11 6.63 -25.08
CA LEU A 197 0.20 6.20 -25.59
C LEU A 197 1.30 6.55 -24.59
N TYR A 198 2.16 5.59 -24.29
CA TYR A 198 3.38 5.83 -23.53
C TYR A 198 4.55 6.18 -24.46
N ASN A 199 5.13 7.36 -24.26
CA ASN A 199 6.22 7.89 -25.09
C ASN A 199 7.51 8.17 -24.29
N GLY A 200 7.60 7.68 -23.05
CA GLY A 200 8.73 7.89 -22.15
C GLY A 200 9.83 6.82 -22.26
N PRO A 201 10.91 6.93 -21.46
CA PRO A 201 11.93 5.89 -21.32
C PRO A 201 11.35 4.61 -20.69
N PRO A 202 12.06 3.47 -20.72
CA PRO A 202 11.57 2.25 -20.07
C PRO A 202 11.22 2.44 -18.59
N ILE A 203 10.04 1.96 -18.18
CA ILE A 203 9.61 1.92 -16.77
C ILE A 203 9.20 0.50 -16.39
N SER A 204 9.27 0.19 -15.10
CA SER A 204 8.90 -1.11 -14.54
C SER A 204 7.85 -0.93 -13.46
N ILE A 205 6.60 -1.27 -13.75
CA ILE A 205 5.48 -1.22 -12.79
C ILE A 205 5.66 -2.34 -11.78
N PHE A 206 5.60 -2.04 -10.49
CA PHE A 206 5.82 -3.02 -9.43
C PHE A 206 4.73 -3.04 -8.35
N ALA A 207 3.86 -2.03 -8.26
CA ALA A 207 2.72 -2.05 -7.36
C ALA A 207 1.53 -1.29 -7.96
N ILE A 208 0.31 -1.71 -7.63
CA ILE A 208 -0.93 -1.11 -8.10
C ILE A 208 -1.85 -0.80 -6.93
N ARG A 209 -2.53 0.35 -6.98
CA ARG A 209 -3.69 0.68 -6.14
C ARG A 209 -4.86 1.01 -7.06
N VAL A 210 -6.05 0.50 -6.76
CA VAL A 210 -7.30 0.91 -7.41
C VAL A 210 -8.16 1.71 -6.45
N HIS A 211 -8.97 2.63 -6.98
CA HIS A 211 -9.91 3.41 -6.19
C HIS A 211 -11.15 3.77 -7.03
N ALA A 212 -12.29 3.62 -6.39
CA ALA A 212 -13.61 4.05 -6.82
C ALA A 212 -14.53 4.11 -5.58
N HIS A 213 -15.74 4.60 -5.73
CA HIS A 213 -16.80 4.60 -4.72
C HIS A 213 -17.70 3.36 -4.88
N ASP A 214 -18.94 3.42 -4.40
CA ASP A 214 -19.76 2.24 -4.07
C ASP A 214 -20.26 1.43 -5.29
N TRP A 215 -20.36 2.03 -6.46
CA TRP A 215 -20.95 1.40 -7.64
C TRP A 215 -19.94 0.56 -8.44
N ALA A 216 -18.64 0.78 -8.22
CA ALA A 216 -17.61 0.05 -8.92
C ALA A 216 -17.51 -1.42 -8.48
N ARG A 217 -17.24 -2.28 -9.45
CA ARG A 217 -17.05 -3.73 -9.31
C ARG A 217 -15.65 -4.15 -9.72
N VAL A 218 -15.14 -3.54 -10.79
CA VAL A 218 -13.82 -3.89 -11.35
C VAL A 218 -13.11 -2.65 -11.83
N ASN A 219 -11.88 -2.46 -11.35
CA ASN A 219 -10.92 -1.55 -11.96
C ASN A 219 -9.78 -2.38 -12.52
N SER A 220 -9.40 -2.09 -13.77
CA SER A 220 -8.39 -2.87 -14.47
C SER A 220 -7.47 -2.01 -15.31
N LEU A 221 -6.26 -2.52 -15.53
CA LEU A 221 -5.22 -1.90 -16.34
C LEU A 221 -4.50 -2.98 -17.13
N TYR A 222 -4.26 -2.68 -18.39
CA TYR A 222 -3.62 -3.53 -19.38
C TYR A 222 -2.56 -2.72 -20.12
N ARG A 223 -1.61 -3.45 -20.70
CA ARG A 223 -0.65 -2.93 -21.68
C ARG A 223 -0.98 -3.52 -23.04
N VAL A 224 -1.08 -2.68 -24.05
CA VAL A 224 -1.09 -3.11 -25.46
C VAL A 224 0.27 -2.84 -26.08
N ARG A 225 0.90 -3.89 -26.62
CA ARG A 225 2.18 -3.83 -27.34
C ARG A 225 2.06 -4.61 -28.64
N ASN A 226 2.34 -3.95 -29.77
CA ASN A 226 2.26 -4.58 -31.10
C ASN A 226 0.90 -5.28 -31.36
N GLY A 227 -0.19 -4.66 -30.92
CA GLY A 227 -1.56 -5.20 -31.02
C GLY A 227 -1.91 -6.30 -30.02
N ASN A 228 -0.96 -6.80 -29.22
CA ASN A 228 -1.21 -7.78 -28.19
C ASN A 228 -1.54 -7.11 -26.84
N ILE A 229 -2.66 -7.49 -26.22
CA ILE A 229 -3.10 -6.98 -24.93
C ILE A 229 -2.67 -7.92 -23.79
N SER A 230 -2.13 -7.35 -22.72
CA SER A 230 -1.65 -8.09 -21.55
C SER A 230 -2.14 -7.43 -20.26
N GLN A 231 -2.73 -8.22 -19.36
CA GLN A 231 -3.24 -7.73 -18.08
C GLN A 231 -2.10 -7.32 -17.15
N ILE A 232 -2.19 -6.11 -16.59
CA ILE A 232 -1.35 -5.66 -15.47
C ILE A 232 -2.10 -5.90 -14.16
N VAL A 233 -3.35 -5.47 -14.09
CA VAL A 233 -4.21 -5.67 -12.91
C VAL A 233 -5.67 -5.80 -13.30
N LYS A 234 -6.40 -6.61 -12.54
CA LYS A 234 -7.86 -6.66 -12.47
C LYS A 234 -8.19 -6.79 -10.99
N SER A 235 -8.83 -5.77 -10.40
CA SER A 235 -9.04 -5.68 -8.95
C SER A 235 -10.43 -5.15 -8.64
N ASN A 236 -10.98 -5.54 -7.49
CA ASN A 236 -12.22 -4.99 -6.97
C ASN A 236 -11.90 -3.77 -6.08
N PRO A 237 -12.34 -2.55 -6.44
CA PRO A 237 -12.05 -1.34 -5.67
C PRO A 237 -12.74 -1.27 -4.30
N GLN A 238 -13.65 -2.20 -3.98
CA GLN A 238 -14.26 -2.32 -2.64
C GLN A 238 -13.35 -3.04 -1.62
N TRP A 239 -12.28 -3.68 -2.07
CA TRP A 239 -11.25 -4.26 -1.19
C TRP A 239 -10.42 -3.16 -0.51
N ALA A 240 -9.45 -3.54 0.33
CA ALA A 240 -8.58 -2.55 0.95
C ALA A 240 -7.85 -1.74 -0.13
N GLN A 241 -8.02 -0.42 -0.12
CA GLN A 241 -7.48 0.44 -1.17
C GLN A 241 -6.03 0.84 -0.88
N SER A 242 -5.15 -0.14 -0.81
CA SER A 242 -3.71 0.01 -0.65
C SER A 242 -2.94 -0.27 -1.94
N PHE A 243 -1.65 0.07 -1.95
CA PHE A 243 -0.75 -0.41 -3.01
C PHE A 243 -0.41 -1.87 -2.78
N TYR A 244 -0.78 -2.71 -3.73
CA TYR A 244 -0.44 -4.13 -3.75
C TYR A 244 0.73 -4.37 -4.69
N PRO A 245 1.79 -5.08 -4.23
CA PRO A 245 2.87 -5.46 -5.12
C PRO A 245 2.37 -6.43 -6.20
N LEU A 246 2.91 -6.29 -7.41
CA LEU A 246 2.67 -7.26 -8.47
C LEU A 246 3.54 -8.53 -8.24
N PRO A 247 3.06 -9.72 -8.61
CA PRO A 247 3.86 -10.96 -8.50
C PRO A 247 5.19 -10.88 -9.26
N SER A 248 5.19 -10.16 -10.38
CA SER A 248 6.35 -9.83 -11.18
C SER A 248 6.18 -8.41 -11.71
N SER A 249 7.28 -7.66 -11.82
CA SER A 249 7.19 -6.33 -12.40
C SER A 249 6.83 -6.38 -13.88
N VAL A 250 6.11 -5.36 -14.35
CA VAL A 250 5.69 -5.26 -15.75
C VAL A 250 6.49 -4.15 -16.44
N GLN A 251 7.22 -4.52 -17.49
CA GLN A 251 7.97 -3.57 -18.31
C GLN A 251 7.04 -2.83 -19.27
N ILE A 252 7.18 -1.50 -19.30
CA ILE A 252 6.55 -0.62 -20.27
C ILE A 252 7.63 0.10 -21.06
N GLU A 253 7.47 0.10 -22.37
CA GLU A 253 8.41 0.67 -23.32
C GLU A 253 7.74 1.73 -24.18
N LYS A 254 8.53 2.62 -24.75
CA LYS A 254 8.07 3.62 -25.70
C LYS A 254 7.27 2.94 -26.83
N GLY A 255 6.06 3.43 -27.08
CA GLY A 255 5.15 2.87 -28.07
C GLY A 255 4.07 1.95 -27.50
N ASP A 256 4.20 1.51 -26.24
CA ASP A 256 3.13 0.80 -25.55
C ASP A 256 1.93 1.70 -25.30
N PHE A 257 0.74 1.11 -25.24
CA PHE A 257 -0.45 1.80 -24.75
C PHE A 257 -0.84 1.29 -23.38
N PHE A 258 -1.15 2.23 -22.48
CA PHE A 258 -1.95 1.91 -21.30
C PHE A 258 -3.41 1.89 -21.70
N VAL A 259 -4.11 0.85 -21.28
CA VAL A 259 -5.55 0.70 -21.48
C VAL A 259 -6.15 0.24 -20.18
N GLY A 260 -7.07 1.01 -19.62
CA GLY A 260 -7.79 0.63 -18.41
C GLY A 260 -9.28 0.80 -18.56
N GLN A 261 -9.99 0.21 -17.61
CA GLN A 261 -11.44 0.22 -17.57
C GLN A 261 -11.90 0.10 -16.13
N CYS A 262 -12.89 0.91 -15.78
CA CYS A 262 -13.70 0.71 -14.60
C CYS A 262 -15.09 0.19 -15.01
N VAL A 263 -15.63 -0.71 -14.20
CA VAL A 263 -16.90 -1.40 -14.42
C VAL A 263 -17.78 -1.21 -13.21
N TYR A 264 -19.02 -0.80 -13.46
CA TYR A 264 -19.97 -0.41 -12.42
C TYR A 264 -21.31 -1.09 -12.60
N ASP A 265 -22.00 -1.28 -11.48
CA ASP A 265 -23.43 -1.59 -11.45
C ASP A 265 -24.15 -0.48 -10.70
N ASN A 266 -25.19 0.09 -11.32
CA ASN A 266 -26.03 1.10 -10.71
C ASN A 266 -27.43 0.55 -10.44
N ASP A 267 -27.67 0.16 -9.20
CA ASP A 267 -28.97 -0.28 -8.70
C ASP A 267 -29.86 0.89 -8.23
N ASP A 268 -29.37 2.13 -8.22
CA ASP A 268 -30.13 3.30 -7.81
C ASP A 268 -31.16 3.70 -8.89
N ASP A 269 -32.11 4.55 -8.47
CA ASP A 269 -33.11 5.17 -9.34
C ASP A 269 -32.62 6.48 -10.01
N ARG A 270 -31.35 6.84 -9.81
CA ARG A 270 -30.74 8.07 -10.34
C ARG A 270 -29.47 7.77 -11.14
N THR A 271 -29.13 8.69 -12.03
CA THR A 271 -27.84 8.66 -12.72
C THR A 271 -26.72 9.06 -11.76
N ILE A 272 -25.62 8.31 -11.75
CA ILE A 272 -24.40 8.65 -11.02
C ILE A 272 -23.39 9.24 -12.00
N SER A 273 -22.75 10.36 -11.63
CA SER A 273 -21.74 11.04 -12.42
C SER A 273 -20.38 11.01 -11.74
N ALA A 274 -19.33 11.37 -12.45
CA ALA A 274 -18.00 11.54 -11.86
C ALA A 274 -18.00 12.66 -10.79
N GLY A 275 -17.30 12.44 -9.68
CA GLY A 275 -17.15 13.43 -8.62
C GLY A 275 -16.36 12.91 -7.43
N SER A 276 -16.19 13.74 -6.40
CA SER A 276 -15.29 13.44 -5.27
C SER A 276 -15.99 13.04 -3.98
N THR A 277 -17.33 13.01 -3.97
CA THR A 277 -18.09 12.63 -2.79
C THR A 277 -18.58 11.18 -2.91
N HIS A 278 -18.97 10.57 -1.79
CA HIS A 278 -19.57 9.24 -1.79
C HIS A 278 -20.90 9.16 -2.57
N HIS A 279 -21.49 10.29 -2.98
CA HIS A 279 -22.67 10.33 -3.85
C HIS A 279 -22.34 10.31 -5.34
N ASP A 280 -21.06 10.47 -5.69
CA ASP A 280 -20.53 10.48 -7.04
C ASP A 280 -19.69 9.22 -7.29
N GLU A 281 -19.06 9.11 -8.46
CA GLU A 281 -18.08 8.06 -8.73
C GLU A 281 -16.70 8.54 -9.18
N MET A 282 -15.71 7.66 -9.03
CA MET A 282 -14.36 7.78 -9.56
C MET A 282 -13.94 6.53 -10.33
N CYS A 283 -12.99 6.71 -11.25
CA CYS A 283 -12.30 5.62 -11.92
C CYS A 283 -10.79 5.87 -11.80
N ASN A 284 -10.15 5.33 -10.76
CA ASN A 284 -8.73 5.56 -10.53
C ASN A 284 -7.95 4.23 -10.47
N VAL A 285 -6.88 4.16 -11.24
CA VAL A 285 -5.85 3.11 -11.17
C VAL A 285 -4.48 3.76 -11.03
N TYR A 286 -3.86 3.62 -9.87
CA TYR A 286 -2.52 4.12 -9.59
C TYR A 286 -1.51 3.01 -9.85
N ALA A 287 -0.62 3.21 -10.81
CA ALA A 287 0.49 2.33 -11.09
C ALA A 287 1.78 2.92 -10.56
N MET A 288 2.36 2.29 -9.54
CA MET A 288 3.68 2.63 -9.02
C MET A 288 4.75 1.90 -9.83
N TYR A 289 5.74 2.66 -10.30
CA TYR A 289 6.76 2.16 -11.21
C TYR A 289 8.14 2.71 -10.88
N SER A 290 9.18 2.03 -11.36
CA SER A 290 10.57 2.46 -11.26
C SER A 290 11.14 2.86 -12.62
N TYR A 291 12.07 3.81 -12.65
CA TYR A 291 12.79 4.26 -13.85
C TYR A 291 14.22 4.71 -13.54
N GLU A 292 15.09 4.71 -14.56
CA GLU A 292 16.44 5.25 -14.43
C GLU A 292 16.41 6.79 -14.42
N PRO A 293 16.96 7.47 -13.39
CA PRO A 293 16.90 8.92 -13.30
C PRO A 293 17.55 9.64 -14.50
N SER A 294 18.64 9.08 -15.03
CA SER A 294 19.37 9.58 -16.19
C SER A 294 18.58 9.51 -17.50
N ALA A 295 17.51 8.72 -17.54
CA ALA A 295 16.66 8.59 -18.72
C ALA A 295 15.68 9.77 -18.91
N THR A 296 15.67 10.73 -17.98
CA THR A 296 14.84 11.94 -18.06
C THR A 296 15.69 13.19 -17.77
N PRO A 297 15.49 14.33 -18.47
CA PRO A 297 16.37 15.49 -18.35
C PRO A 297 16.51 16.06 -16.93
N THR A 298 15.44 16.02 -16.15
CA THR A 298 15.37 16.56 -14.78
C THR A 298 15.23 15.47 -13.72
N GLY A 299 15.34 14.19 -14.12
CA GLY A 299 15.08 13.06 -13.23
C GLY A 299 13.62 12.96 -12.78
N THR A 300 12.69 13.70 -13.38
CA THR A 300 11.26 13.70 -13.02
C THR A 300 10.56 12.43 -13.51
N PRO A 301 9.43 12.04 -12.89
CA PRO A 301 8.67 10.89 -13.35
C PRO A 301 8.28 11.05 -14.84
N PRO A 302 8.55 10.05 -15.70
CA PRO A 302 8.29 10.13 -17.14
C PRO A 302 6.79 10.19 -17.50
N ILE A 303 5.92 9.80 -16.58
CA ILE A 303 4.47 9.88 -16.74
C ILE A 303 3.78 10.05 -15.38
N SER A 304 2.88 11.03 -15.26
CA SER A 304 2.07 11.24 -14.05
C SER A 304 0.63 10.77 -14.20
N GLY A 305 0.11 10.69 -15.43
CA GLY A 305 -1.27 10.25 -15.64
C GLY A 305 -1.61 9.81 -17.06
N CYS A 306 -2.72 9.10 -17.15
CA CYS A 306 -3.34 8.57 -18.35
C CYS A 306 -4.84 8.90 -18.27
N TRP A 307 -5.28 9.92 -19.01
CA TRP A 307 -6.56 10.58 -18.77
C TRP A 307 -7.55 10.36 -19.92
N GLY A 308 -8.75 9.88 -19.59
CA GLY A 308 -9.80 9.62 -20.57
C GLY A 308 -9.40 8.57 -21.61
N ASP A 309 -10.26 8.34 -22.60
CA ASP A 309 -10.03 7.33 -23.64
C ASP A 309 -9.38 7.94 -24.90
N ALA A 310 -8.13 8.41 -24.77
CA ALA A 310 -7.45 9.13 -25.84
C ALA A 310 -7.15 8.27 -27.08
N VAL A 311 -7.14 6.95 -26.95
CA VAL A 311 -6.89 6.00 -28.03
C VAL A 311 -7.96 4.90 -28.04
N THR A 312 -9.19 5.26 -28.38
CA THR A 312 -10.37 4.36 -28.35
C THR A 312 -10.19 3.06 -29.14
N ALA A 313 -9.35 3.03 -30.17
CA ALA A 313 -9.03 1.79 -30.88
C ALA A 313 -8.39 0.74 -29.95
N MET A 314 -7.62 1.16 -28.95
CA MET A 314 -6.97 0.29 -27.98
C MET A 314 -7.93 -0.15 -26.87
N SER A 315 -8.84 0.71 -26.41
CA SER A 315 -9.84 0.34 -25.41
C SER A 315 -10.82 -0.74 -25.90
N ARG A 316 -11.04 -0.81 -27.22
CA ARG A 316 -11.82 -1.89 -27.86
C ARG A 316 -11.15 -3.26 -27.84
N LEU A 317 -9.85 -3.34 -27.52
CA LEU A 317 -9.12 -4.61 -27.41
C LEU A 317 -9.27 -5.26 -26.03
N MET A 318 -9.93 -4.59 -25.07
CA MET A 318 -10.18 -5.13 -23.74
C MET A 318 -10.86 -6.50 -23.83
N PRO A 319 -10.35 -7.52 -23.12
CA PRO A 319 -10.89 -8.87 -23.24
C PRO A 319 -12.30 -8.92 -22.64
N PRO A 320 -13.21 -9.78 -23.15
CA PRO A 320 -14.59 -9.83 -22.67
C PRO A 320 -14.73 -10.12 -21.17
N ASP A 321 -13.78 -10.83 -20.57
CA ASP A 321 -13.74 -11.15 -19.14
C ASP A 321 -13.19 -10.01 -18.25
N SER A 322 -12.84 -8.86 -18.84
CA SER A 322 -12.39 -7.68 -18.09
C SER A 322 -13.46 -7.11 -17.15
N VAL A 323 -14.73 -7.45 -17.40
CA VAL A 323 -15.87 -7.04 -16.56
C VAL A 323 -16.15 -7.97 -15.40
N ILE A 324 -15.51 -9.15 -15.38
CA ILE A 324 -15.73 -10.13 -14.34
C ILE A 324 -14.85 -9.75 -13.16
N ALA A 325 -15.50 -9.47 -12.02
CA ALA A 325 -14.78 -9.18 -10.78
C ALA A 325 -13.86 -10.35 -10.41
N PRO A 326 -12.60 -10.06 -10.06
CA PRO A 326 -11.71 -11.11 -9.58
C PRO A 326 -12.27 -11.69 -8.28
N ALA A 327 -12.03 -12.98 -8.06
CA ALA A 327 -12.37 -13.60 -6.78
C ALA A 327 -11.60 -12.89 -5.66
N SER A 328 -12.20 -12.83 -4.46
CA SER A 328 -11.52 -12.21 -3.30
C SER A 328 -10.13 -12.84 -3.14
N PRO A 329 -9.10 -12.12 -2.67
CA PRO A 329 -7.83 -12.75 -2.31
C PRO A 329 -7.99 -13.92 -1.32
N ALA A 330 -9.13 -14.01 -0.63
CA ALA A 330 -9.57 -15.16 0.17
C ALA A 330 -9.84 -16.45 -0.64
N ASP A 331 -10.22 -16.32 -1.91
CA ASP A 331 -10.71 -17.41 -2.77
C ASP A 331 -9.60 -18.05 -3.63
N ILE A 332 -8.38 -17.49 -3.61
CA ILE A 332 -7.20 -18.04 -4.30
C ILE A 332 -6.15 -18.40 -3.24
N GLY A 333 -6.44 -19.44 -2.46
CA GLY A 333 -5.45 -20.11 -1.61
C GLY A 333 -4.89 -19.27 -0.45
N GLY A 334 -5.75 -18.75 0.42
CA GLY A 334 -5.32 -18.12 1.66
C GLY A 334 -6.47 -17.99 2.64
N THR A 335 -6.34 -18.59 3.82
CA THR A 335 -7.30 -18.45 4.92
C THR A 335 -7.45 -16.98 5.29
N ASN A 336 -8.48 -16.28 4.81
CA ASN A 336 -8.95 -15.02 5.37
C ASN A 336 -10.41 -14.83 4.95
N ASN A 337 -11.32 -15.02 5.91
CA ASN A 337 -12.73 -14.69 5.75
C ASN A 337 -12.91 -13.17 5.79
N ASP A 338 -12.51 -12.47 4.74
CA ASP A 338 -12.99 -11.11 4.47
C ASP A 338 -14.34 -11.21 3.77
N LYS A 339 -15.35 -11.69 4.53
CA LYS A 339 -16.73 -11.33 4.23
C LYS A 339 -16.90 -9.87 4.63
N ILE A 340 -16.69 -9.00 3.65
CA ILE A 340 -17.52 -7.84 3.33
C ILE A 340 -18.30 -7.29 4.54
N LEU A 341 -17.71 -6.33 5.26
CA LEU A 341 -18.48 -5.34 6.03
C LEU A 341 -19.05 -4.31 5.05
N THR A 342 -20.02 -4.74 4.24
CA THR A 342 -21.00 -3.83 3.64
C THR A 342 -22.07 -3.62 4.69
N LYS A 343 -22.13 -2.41 5.24
CA LYS A 343 -23.33 -1.79 5.82
C LYS A 343 -24.25 -2.76 6.58
N HIS A 344 -23.87 -3.12 7.80
CA HIS A 344 -24.85 -3.41 8.84
C HIS A 344 -24.82 -2.28 9.85
N ILE A 345 -25.66 -1.27 9.60
CA ILE A 345 -26.44 -0.73 10.72
C ILE A 345 -27.17 -1.95 11.29
N VAL A 346 -26.66 -2.52 12.38
CA VAL A 346 -27.50 -3.36 13.21
C VAL A 346 -28.36 -2.38 13.99
N GLU A 347 -29.48 -1.98 13.38
CA GLU A 347 -30.61 -1.58 14.19
C GLU A 347 -30.95 -2.80 15.03
N ALA A 348 -30.62 -2.72 16.32
CA ALA A 348 -31.15 -3.65 17.29
C ALA A 348 -32.66 -3.44 17.30
N SER A 349 -33.37 -4.26 16.54
CA SER A 349 -34.75 -4.56 16.87
C SER A 349 -34.72 -5.09 18.31
N ASN A 350 -35.25 -4.28 19.23
CA ASN A 350 -35.56 -4.61 20.63
C ASN A 350 -34.61 -4.10 21.73
N GLY A 351 -33.96 -2.94 21.58
CA GLY A 351 -33.60 -2.08 22.72
C GLY A 351 -32.67 -2.67 23.81
N ASN A 352 -31.91 -3.72 23.51
CA ASN A 352 -30.98 -4.30 24.48
C ASN A 352 -29.64 -3.57 24.49
N VAL A 353 -29.27 -3.04 25.66
CA VAL A 353 -27.99 -2.41 25.95
C VAL A 353 -26.95 -3.49 26.26
N TYR A 354 -25.87 -3.57 25.47
CA TYR A 354 -24.74 -4.44 25.79
C TYR A 354 -23.94 -3.86 26.96
N LYS A 355 -23.66 -4.68 27.98
CA LYS A 355 -22.79 -4.34 29.11
C LYS A 355 -21.52 -5.19 29.06
N SER A 356 -20.39 -4.60 29.42
CA SER A 356 -19.14 -5.34 29.65
C SER A 356 -19.32 -6.28 30.85
N VAL A 357 -18.83 -7.52 30.71
CA VAL A 357 -18.89 -8.52 31.79
C VAL A 357 -17.73 -8.28 32.73
N HIS A 358 -18.01 -7.73 33.92
CA HIS A 358 -16.99 -7.36 34.92
C HIS A 358 -16.20 -8.53 35.53
N HIS A 359 -16.57 -9.78 35.22
CA HIS A 359 -15.92 -10.99 35.74
C HIS A 359 -15.34 -11.85 34.62
N TRP A 360 -15.02 -11.23 33.48
CA TRP A 360 -14.24 -11.88 32.45
C TRP A 360 -12.89 -12.33 33.05
N PRO A 361 -12.43 -13.57 32.80
CA PRO A 361 -11.21 -14.08 33.41
C PRO A 361 -10.05 -13.13 33.12
N ASN A 362 -9.32 -12.77 34.18
CA ASN A 362 -8.14 -11.94 34.08
C ASN A 362 -7.18 -12.62 33.09
N VAL A 363 -6.61 -11.87 32.14
CA VAL A 363 -5.72 -12.42 31.10
C VAL A 363 -4.54 -13.19 31.73
N GLN A 364 -4.18 -12.85 32.97
CA GLN A 364 -3.14 -13.51 33.76
C GLN A 364 -3.55 -14.88 34.34
N SER A 365 -4.85 -15.18 34.45
CA SER A 365 -5.38 -16.45 34.95
C SER A 365 -5.78 -17.42 33.83
N LEU A 366 -5.64 -17.02 32.57
CA LEU A 366 -5.89 -17.87 31.41
C LEU A 366 -4.70 -18.84 31.21
N PRO A 367 -4.94 -20.12 30.88
CA PRO A 367 -3.87 -21.05 30.50
C PRO A 367 -2.95 -20.43 29.44
N LYS A 368 -1.62 -20.48 29.64
CA LYS A 368 -0.58 -19.99 28.69
C LYS A 368 -0.56 -20.71 27.32
N GLU A 369 -1.53 -21.59 27.09
CA GLU A 369 -1.71 -22.42 25.91
C GLU A 369 -2.94 -21.99 25.09
N LEU A 370 -3.68 -20.98 25.55
CA LEU A 370 -4.74 -20.35 24.78
C LEU A 370 -4.12 -19.55 23.64
N GLY A 371 -4.32 -20.03 22.42
CA GLY A 371 -4.00 -19.27 21.22
C GLY A 371 -5.11 -18.29 20.81
N GLN A 372 -4.97 -17.69 19.64
CA GLN A 372 -5.92 -16.71 19.11
C GLN A 372 -7.37 -17.25 19.09
N VAL A 373 -8.32 -16.41 19.52
CA VAL A 373 -9.75 -16.72 19.47
C VAL A 373 -10.21 -16.67 18.02
N GLY A 374 -10.72 -17.78 17.50
CA GLY A 374 -11.21 -17.93 16.14
C GLY A 374 -12.73 -17.81 16.02
N GLY A 375 -13.46 -17.80 17.13
CA GLY A 375 -14.91 -17.65 17.16
C GLY A 375 -15.50 -17.83 18.55
N ILE A 376 -16.76 -17.44 18.71
CA ILE A 376 -17.57 -17.66 19.90
C ILE A 376 -18.93 -18.21 19.50
N ALA A 377 -19.50 -19.10 20.31
CA ALA A 377 -20.87 -19.57 20.16
C ALA A 377 -21.57 -19.54 21.52
N LEU A 378 -22.86 -19.23 21.50
CA LEU A 378 -23.72 -19.32 22.68
C LEU A 378 -24.52 -20.62 22.58
N ASN A 379 -24.39 -21.46 23.60
CA ASN A 379 -25.25 -22.62 23.75
C ASN A 379 -26.53 -22.19 24.49
N ASN A 380 -27.58 -21.93 23.72
CA ASN A 380 -28.87 -21.46 24.23
C ASN A 380 -29.62 -22.47 25.12
N ALA A 381 -29.16 -23.71 25.24
CA ALA A 381 -29.74 -24.69 26.15
C ALA A 381 -29.24 -24.52 27.60
N ASN A 382 -28.05 -23.93 27.78
CA ASN A 382 -27.33 -23.90 29.06
C ASN A 382 -26.84 -22.50 29.45
N ASP A 383 -27.09 -21.48 28.61
CA ASP A 383 -26.49 -20.13 28.70
C ASP A 383 -24.96 -20.12 28.78
N GLU A 384 -24.32 -21.11 28.15
CA GLU A 384 -22.85 -21.23 28.12
C GLU A 384 -22.25 -20.51 26.90
N LEU A 385 -21.26 -19.66 27.14
CA LEU A 385 -20.43 -19.06 26.10
C LEU A 385 -19.24 -19.98 25.80
N VAL A 386 -19.24 -20.57 24.61
CA VAL A 386 -18.16 -21.41 24.11
C VAL A 386 -17.21 -20.55 23.27
N VAL A 387 -15.94 -20.50 23.67
CA VAL A 387 -14.90 -19.74 22.97
C VAL A 387 -13.97 -20.72 22.25
N PHE A 388 -13.91 -20.60 20.92
CA PHE A 388 -13.04 -21.43 20.10
C PHE A 388 -11.68 -20.76 19.96
N HIS A 389 -10.61 -21.38 20.45
CA HIS A 389 -9.25 -20.87 20.36
C HIS A 389 -8.33 -21.82 19.59
N ARG A 390 -7.32 -21.28 18.93
CA ARG A 390 -6.36 -22.06 18.12
C ARG A 390 -5.05 -22.24 18.89
N GLY A 391 -4.98 -23.26 19.75
CA GLY A 391 -3.88 -23.47 20.73
C GLY A 391 -2.43 -23.42 20.21
N SER A 392 -2.18 -23.60 18.91
CA SER A 392 -0.84 -23.53 18.31
C SER A 392 -0.38 -22.12 17.91
N ARG A 393 -1.26 -21.10 17.93
CA ARG A 393 -0.92 -19.71 17.58
C ARG A 393 -1.11 -18.79 18.78
N LYS A 394 -0.03 -18.54 19.52
CA LYS A 394 -0.03 -17.70 20.71
C LYS A 394 0.17 -16.23 20.33
N TRP A 395 -0.40 -15.32 21.11
CA TRP A 395 -0.07 -13.90 21.01
C TRP A 395 1.37 -13.71 21.52
N GLU A 396 2.31 -13.36 20.64
CA GLU A 396 3.61 -12.84 21.08
C GLU A 396 3.46 -11.32 21.22
N SER A 397 3.66 -10.85 22.45
CA SER A 397 3.51 -9.45 22.86
C SER A 397 4.58 -8.54 22.28
#